data_AF-A0A3D1F8P8-F1
#
_entry.id   AF-A0A3D1F8P8-F1
#
_cell.length_a   1.000
_cell.length_b   1.000
_cell.length_c   1.000
_cell.angle_alpha   90.00
_cell.angle_beta   90.00
_cell.angle_gamma   90.00
#
_symmetry.space_group_name_H-M   'P 1'
#
loop_
_entity.id
_entity.type
_entity.pdbx_description
1 polymer ?
#
loop_
_entity_poly.entity_id
_entity_poly.type
_entity_poly.pdbx_seq_one_letter_code
_entity_poly.pdbx_strand_id
1 'polypeptide(L)' 'MAVKVGINGFGRIGRMVFRAAVQNFSDIEVVGINDLLEPDYLAYMLKYDS' A
#
# COMPACT_ATOMS: atom_id res chain seq x y z
N MET A 1 8.64 -8.28 -16.40
CA MET A 1 9.36 -7.19 -15.73
C MET A 1 8.30 -6.42 -14.96
N ALA A 2 8.39 -6.31 -13.64
CA ALA A 2 7.34 -5.68 -12.85
C ALA A 2 7.46 -4.15 -12.90
N VAL A 3 6.32 -3.45 -12.97
CA VAL A 3 6.23 -2.00 -12.83
C VAL A 3 6.41 -1.66 -11.35
N LYS A 4 7.46 -0.91 -11.05
CA LYS A 4 7.79 -0.48 -9.68
C LYS A 4 7.01 0.78 -9.32
N VAL A 5 6.25 0.71 -8.24
CA VAL A 5 5.36 1.79 -7.81
C VAL A 5 5.67 2.22 -6.38
N GLY A 6 5.77 3.53 -6.15
CA GLY A 6 5.73 4.13 -4.82
C GLY A 6 4.33 4.68 -4.52
N ILE A 7 3.86 4.53 -3.28
CA ILE A 7 2.58 5.10 -2.83
C ILE A 7 2.87 6.30 -1.93
N ASN A 8 2.41 7.49 -2.32
CA ASN A 8 2.52 8.71 -1.52
C ASN A 8 1.16 9.04 -0.88
N GLY A 9 1.06 8.86 0.43
CA GLY A 9 -0.18 8.91 1.20
C GLY A 9 -0.82 7.52 1.36
N PHE A 10 -0.67 6.92 2.54
CA PHE A 10 -1.16 5.59 2.91
C PHE A 10 -2.44 5.61 3.75
N GLY A 11 -3.30 6.60 3.47
CA GLY A 11 -4.66 6.67 3.97
C GLY A 11 -5.59 5.62 3.32
N ARG A 12 -6.90 5.88 3.35
CA ARG A 12 -7.93 4.92 2.87
C ARG A 12 -7.68 4.45 1.43
N ILE A 13 -7.45 5.37 0.49
CA ILE A 13 -7.22 5.02 -0.92
C ILE A 13 -5.87 4.31 -1.11
N GLY A 14 -4.80 4.82 -0.49
CA GLY A 14 -3.46 4.22 -0.60
C GLY A 14 -3.44 2.75 -0.16
N ARG A 15 -4.14 2.42 0.95
CA ARG A 15 -4.28 1.02 1.41
C ARG A 15 -5.10 0.17 0.44
N MET A 16 -6.18 0.69 -0.14
CA MET A 16 -6.96 -0.05 -1.15
C MET A 16 -6.15 -0.31 -2.42
N VAL A 17 -5.38 0.67 -2.88
CA VAL A 17 -4.47 0.52 -4.03
C VAL A 17 -3.42 -0.56 -3.73
N PHE A 18 -2.81 -0.53 -2.55
CA PHE A 18 -1.87 -1.57 -2.13
C PHE A 18 -2.49 -2.96 -2.12
N ARG A 19 -3.68 -3.13 -1.53
CA ARG A 19 -4.40 -4.42 -1.54
C ARG A 19 -4.67 -4.90 -2.96
N ALA A 20 -5.18 -4.02 -3.82
CA ALA A 20 -5.48 -4.36 -5.21
C ALA A 20 -4.21 -4.76 -5.97
N ALA A 21 -3.13 -4.00 -5.84
CA ALA A 21 -1.84 -4.30 -6.46
C ALA A 21 -1.35 -5.71 -6.08
N VAL A 22 -1.34 -6.03 -4.78
CA VAL A 22 -0.87 -7.32 -4.26
C VAL A 22 -1.77 -8.49 -4.68
N GLN A 23 -3.09 -8.29 -4.75
CA GLN A 23 -4.06 -9.36 -4.97
C GLN A 23 -4.37 -9.62 -6.44
N ASN A 24 -4.36 -8.58 -7.27
CA ASN A 24 -4.93 -8.64 -8.63
C ASN A 24 -3.93 -8.32 -9.75
N PHE A 25 -2.75 -7.77 -9.44
CA PHE A 25 -1.79 -7.31 -10.45
C PHE A 25 -0.39 -7.88 -10.20
N SER A 26 -0.11 -9.04 -10.79
CA SER A 26 1.18 -9.75 -10.65
C SER A 26 2.36 -9.05 -11.32
N ASP A 27 2.09 -8.05 -12.16
CA ASP A 27 3.06 -7.20 -12.84
C ASP A 27 3.35 -5.89 -12.10
N ILE A 28 2.76 -5.66 -10.92
CA ILE A 28 3.02 -4.48 -10.08
C ILE A 28 3.83 -4.88 -8.84
N GLU A 29 4.90 -4.12 -8.58
CA GLU A 29 5.73 -4.24 -7.37
C GLU A 29 5.66 -2.92 -6.60
N VAL A 30 5.05 -2.91 -5.40
CA VAL A 30 5.08 -1.73 -4.52
C VAL A 30 6.42 -1.69 -3.80
N VAL A 31 7.26 -0.70 -4.14
CA VAL A 31 8.65 -0.61 -3.66
C VAL A 31 8.84 0.37 -2.50
N GLY A 32 7.82 1.16 -2.19
CA GLY A 32 7.89 2.12 -1.10
C GLY A 32 6.55 2.77 -0.80
N ILE A 33 6.39 3.17 0.46
CA ILE A 33 5.24 3.92 0.96
C ILE A 33 5.79 5.13 1.70
N ASN A 34 5.26 6.31 1.37
CA ASN A 34 5.54 7.55 2.08
C ASN A 34 4.26 8.03 2.77
N ASP A 35 4.33 8.25 4.08
CA ASP A 35 3.24 8.82 4.88
C ASP A 35 3.83 9.54 6.11
N LEU A 36 3.00 10.25 6.87
CA LEU A 36 3.39 10.97 8.08
C LEU A 36 3.23 10.11 9.34
N LEU A 37 2.52 8.99 9.26
CA LEU A 37 2.24 8.09 10.37
C LEU A 37 3.32 7.01 10.52
N GLU A 38 3.48 6.52 11.75
CA GLU A 38 4.41 5.44 12.07
C GLU A 38 4.05 4.13 11.34
N PRO A 39 5.03 3.35 10.85
CA PRO A 39 4.79 2.12 10.09
C PRO A 39 3.91 1.10 10.81
N ASP A 40 4.06 0.93 12.12
CA ASP A 40 3.26 -0.03 12.90
C ASP A 40 1.77 0.33 12.90
N TYR A 41 1.45 1.62 12.92
CA TYR A 41 0.07 2.08 12.86
C TYR A 41 -0.51 1.93 11.45
N LEU A 42 0.28 2.23 10.41
CA LEU A 42 -0.10 1.98 9.02
C LEU A 42 -0.36 0.50 8.76
N ALA A 43 0.48 -0.39 9.32
CA ALA A 43 0.30 -1.84 9.25
C ALA A 43 -0.97 -2.30 9.97
N TYR A 44 -1.27 -1.74 11.15
CA TYR A 44 -2.53 -1.99 11.86
C TYR A 44 -3.74 -1.60 11.00
N MET A 45 -3.75 -0.41 10.42
CA MET A 45 -4.82 0.07 9.53
C MET A 45 -4.93 -0.74 8.23
N LEU A 46 -3.82 -1.31 7.75
CA LEU A 46 -3.83 -2.23 6.60
C LEU A 46 -4.32 -3.63 6.99
N LYS A 47 -4.14 -4.05 8.24
CA LYS A 47 -4.64 -5.34 8.71
C LYS A 47 -6.14 -5.30 8.99
N TYR A 48 -6.61 -4.23 9.63
CA TYR A 48 -8.00 -4.06 10.05
C TYR A 48 -8.64 -2.87 9.33
N ASP A 49 -9.64 -3.15 8.51
CA ASP A 49 -10.48 -2.16 7.83
C ASP A 49 -11.95 -2.42 8.24
N SER A 50 -12.69 -1.36 8.58
CA SER A 50 -14.07 -1.43 9.12
C SER A 50 -15.13 -1.45 8.04
#